data_AF-A0A832XKH9-F1
#
_entry.id   AF-A0A832XKH9-F1
#
_cell.length_a   1.000
_cell.length_b   1.000
_cell.length_c   1.000
_cell.angle_alpha   90.00
_cell.angle_beta   90.00
_cell.angle_gamma   90.00
#
_symmetry.space_group_name_H-M   'P 1'
#
loop_
_entity.id
_entity.type
_entity.pdbx_description
1 polymer ?
#
loop_
_entity_poly.entity_id
_entity_poly.type
_entity_poly.pdbx_seq_one_letter_code
_entity_poly.pdbx_strand_id
1 'polypeptide(L)'
;MSKFSILYWDNTASMNIFEHCSEIGLEDICLKLEKEAMFLDEPDSKTEVFIAASSHYSSAGKPALVTHPTGKWGKAELGGEERTLSMSCPAGQKKGLQYLALTA
;
A
#
# COMPACT_ATOMS: atom_id res chain seq x y z
N MET A 1 0.49 -6.73 19.49
CA MET A 1 0.82 -5.87 18.33
C MET A 1 0.54 -6.68 17.07
N SER A 2 -0.17 -6.12 16.10
CA SER A 2 -0.33 -6.76 14.78
C SER A 2 1.04 -6.84 14.09
N LYS A 3 1.27 -7.88 13.29
CA LYS A 3 2.51 -7.99 12.47
C LYS A 3 2.52 -7.01 11.30
N PHE A 4 1.36 -6.44 10.95
CA PHE A 4 1.22 -5.55 9.82
C PHE A 4 0.28 -4.38 10.12
N SER A 5 0.47 -3.29 9.37
CA SER A 5 -0.42 -2.13 9.36
C SER A 5 -0.84 -1.81 7.92
N ILE A 6 -2.09 -1.38 7.77
CA ILE A 6 -2.64 -0.86 6.51
C ILE A 6 -2.43 0.66 6.52
N LEU A 7 -1.60 1.16 5.62
CA LEU A 7 -1.36 2.59 5.47
C LEU A 7 -2.43 3.18 4.56
N TYR A 8 -3.03 4.29 4.97
CA TYR A 8 -3.98 5.06 4.16
C TYR A 8 -3.72 6.56 4.30
N TRP A 9 -4.19 7.34 3.33
CA TRP A 9 -4.09 8.80 3.30
C TRP A 9 -5.27 9.39 2.53
N ASP A 10 -5.33 10.72 2.46
CA ASP A 10 -6.45 11.45 1.86
C ASP A 10 -6.43 11.35 0.31
N ASN A 11 -6.77 10.18 -0.22
CA ASN A 11 -7.17 9.97 -1.61
C ASN A 11 -8.42 9.06 -1.66
N THR A 12 -9.17 9.09 -2.77
CA THR A 12 -10.43 8.35 -2.89
C THR A 12 -10.28 6.85 -2.68
N ALA A 13 -9.28 6.20 -3.28
CA ALA A 13 -9.14 4.74 -3.18
C ALA A 13 -8.73 4.30 -1.77
N SER A 14 -7.76 4.98 -1.17
CA SER A 14 -7.27 4.77 0.19
C SER A 14 -8.39 4.97 1.21
N MET A 15 -9.18 6.03 1.06
CA MET A 15 -10.31 6.30 1.95
C MET A 15 -11.41 5.25 1.81
N ASN A 16 -11.79 4.85 0.59
CA ASN A 16 -12.78 3.78 0.40
C ASN A 16 -12.31 2.45 1.01
N ILE A 17 -11.02 2.11 0.88
CA ILE A 17 -10.46 0.90 1.49
C ILE A 17 -10.50 1.02 3.02
N PHE A 18 -10.14 2.17 3.59
CA PHE A 18 -10.18 2.41 5.03
C PHE A 18 -11.60 2.35 5.60
N GLU A 19 -12.58 2.97 4.91
CA GLU A 19 -14.00 2.90 5.28
C GLU A 19 -14.46 1.45 5.36
N HIS A 20 -14.15 0.65 4.32
CA HIS A 20 -14.46 -0.77 4.34
C HIS A 20 -13.76 -1.54 5.46
N CYS A 21 -12.48 -1.25 5.74
CA CYS A 21 -11.76 -1.84 6.88
C CYS A 21 -12.47 -1.51 8.21
N SER A 22 -12.94 -0.28 8.37
CA SER A 22 -13.67 0.15 9.57
C SER A 22 -15.02 -0.57 9.70
N GLU A 23 -15.75 -0.76 8.60
CA GLU A 23 -17.02 -1.50 8.59
C GLU A 23 -16.87 -2.96 9.05
N ILE A 24 -15.72 -3.58 8.78
CA ILE A 24 -15.44 -4.97 9.14
C ILE A 24 -14.62 -5.13 10.43
N GLY A 25 -14.43 -4.05 11.21
CA GLY A 25 -13.77 -4.08 12.52
C GLY A 25 -12.23 -4.20 12.45
N LEU A 26 -11.61 -3.65 11.40
CA LEU A 26 -10.16 -3.64 11.19
C LEU A 26 -9.53 -2.24 11.32
N GLU A 27 -10.23 -1.27 11.89
CA GLU A 27 -9.75 0.10 12.08
C GLU A 27 -8.46 0.17 12.93
N ASP A 28 -8.32 -0.73 13.92
CA ASP A 28 -7.18 -0.77 14.85
C ASP A 28 -5.83 -1.09 14.18
N ILE A 29 -5.86 -1.65 12.96
CA ILE A 29 -4.64 -1.96 12.19
C ILE A 29 -4.39 -0.96 11.05
N CYS A 30 -5.25 0.05 10.90
CA CYS A 30 -5.10 1.11 9.92
C CYS A 30 -4.30 2.29 10.50
N LEU A 31 -3.30 2.75 9.76
CA LEU A 31 -2.48 3.91 10.12
C LEU A 31 -2.69 5.01 9.08
N LYS A 32 -3.22 6.15 9.53
CA LYS A 32 -3.35 7.34 8.69
C LYS A 32 -1.98 8.00 8.50
N LEU A 33 -1.65 8.30 7.25
CA LEU A 33 -0.50 9.12 6.90
C LEU A 33 -0.95 10.53 6.53
N GLU A 34 -0.12 11.52 6.85
CA GLU A 34 -0.34 12.92 6.46
C GLU A 34 -0.09 13.17 4.96
N LYS A 35 0.67 12.28 4.32
CA LYS A 35 1.05 12.34 2.90
C LYS A 35 1.10 10.94 2.29
N GLU A 36 1.18 10.88 0.97
CA GLU A 36 1.27 9.59 0.27
C GLU A 36 2.51 8.80 0.72
N ALA A 37 2.35 7.49 0.88
CA ALA A 37 3.40 6.61 1.38
C ALA A 37 4.69 6.65 0.53
N MET A 38 4.61 7.03 -0.75
CA MET A 38 5.80 7.14 -1.62
C MET A 38 6.74 8.29 -1.23
N PHE A 39 6.27 9.27 -0.45
CA PHE A 39 7.05 10.42 0.03
C PHE A 39 7.48 10.28 1.49
N LEU A 40 7.42 9.06 2.02
CA LEU A 40 7.75 8.72 3.39
C LEU A 40 8.84 7.67 3.37
N ASP A 41 9.92 7.90 4.11
CA ASP A 41 11.01 6.93 4.22
C ASP A 41 10.58 5.74 5.09
N GLU A 42 10.01 6.02 6.26
CA GLU A 42 9.46 4.99 7.15
C GLU A 42 8.24 5.53 7.95
N PRO A 43 7.15 4.76 8.09
CA PRO A 43 6.05 5.10 8.97
C PRO A 43 6.44 5.03 10.45
N ASP A 44 5.90 5.94 11.27
CA ASP A 44 6.04 5.89 12.72
C ASP A 44 5.19 4.75 13.32
N SER A 45 5.72 3.53 13.23
CA SER A 45 5.07 2.31 13.69
C SER A 45 6.09 1.19 13.92
N LYS A 46 5.81 0.31 14.89
CA LYS A 46 6.64 -0.86 15.20
C LYS A 46 6.21 -2.12 14.44
N THR A 47 5.41 -1.98 13.38
CA THR A 47 4.92 -3.13 12.61
C THR A 47 5.98 -3.66 11.65
N GLU A 48 5.92 -4.96 11.35
CA GLU A 48 6.92 -5.64 10.52
C GLU A 48 6.65 -5.46 9.02
N VAL A 49 5.37 -5.31 8.65
CA VAL A 49 4.93 -5.19 7.25
C VAL A 49 3.94 -4.05 7.10
N PHE A 50 4.20 -3.19 6.14
CA PHE A 50 3.30 -2.12 5.75
C PHE A 50 2.56 -2.46 4.45
N ILE A 51 1.25 -2.31 4.46
CA ILE A 51 0.39 -2.50 3.29
C ILE A 51 -0.16 -1.14 2.89
N ALA A 52 0.39 -0.54 1.84
CA ALA A 52 -0.13 0.72 1.32
C ALA A 52 -1.44 0.51 0.54
N ALA A 53 -2.56 0.95 1.11
CA ALA A 53 -3.83 1.04 0.40
C ALA A 53 -3.82 2.30 -0.44
N SER A 54 -3.79 2.18 -1.77
CA SER A 54 -3.54 3.31 -2.69
C SER A 54 -4.32 3.18 -3.98
N SER A 55 -4.54 4.31 -4.65
CA SER A 55 -4.90 4.34 -6.06
C SER A 55 -3.71 3.99 -6.95
N HIS A 56 -4.00 3.48 -8.15
CA HIS A 56 -3.07 3.41 -9.27
C HIS A 56 -3.59 4.29 -10.41
N TYR A 57 -2.72 5.12 -10.99
CA TYR A 57 -3.03 5.92 -12.17
C TYR A 57 -2.26 5.40 -13.38
N SER A 58 -2.96 5.27 -14.51
CA SER A 58 -2.37 4.93 -15.80
C SER A 58 -3.13 5.62 -16.92
N SER A 59 -2.40 6.17 -17.90
CA SER A 59 -2.99 6.80 -19.09
C SER A 59 -3.78 5.82 -19.97
N ALA A 60 -3.55 4.51 -19.80
CA ALA A 60 -4.31 3.48 -20.50
C ALA A 60 -5.77 3.35 -20.03
N GLY A 61 -6.11 3.90 -18.85
CA GLY A 61 -7.49 3.93 -18.34
C GLY A 61 -8.11 2.55 -18.09
N LYS A 62 -7.30 1.50 -17.95
CA LYS A 62 -7.80 0.14 -17.73
C LYS A 62 -8.09 -0.08 -16.24
N PRO A 63 -9.30 -0.55 -15.87
CA PRO A 63 -9.57 -1.00 -14.52
C PRO A 63 -8.62 -2.14 -14.14
N ALA A 64 -7.99 -2.04 -12.97
CA ALA A 64 -7.08 -3.06 -12.48
C ALA A 64 -7.03 -3.03 -10.95
N LEU A 65 -6.87 -4.23 -10.36
CA LEU A 65 -6.46 -4.40 -8.98
C LEU A 65 -5.02 -4.92 -9.02
N VAL A 66 -4.11 -4.21 -8.38
CA VAL A 66 -2.66 -4.45 -8.50
C VAL A 66 -1.99 -4.51 -7.14
N THR A 67 -0.85 -5.20 -7.08
CA THR A 67 0.08 -5.15 -5.95
C THR A 67 1.50 -5.12 -6.48
N HIS A 68 2.38 -4.37 -5.83
CA HIS A 68 3.80 -4.32 -6.15
C HIS A 68 4.60 -3.88 -4.93
N PRO A 69 5.89 -4.24 -4.81
CA PRO A 69 6.76 -3.58 -3.86
C PRO A 69 7.16 -2.20 -4.40
N THR A 70 7.61 -1.32 -3.52
CA THR A 70 8.19 -0.03 -3.90
C THR A 70 9.71 -0.14 -4.11
N GLY A 71 10.26 0.76 -4.91
CA GLY A 71 11.69 0.81 -5.19
C GLY A 71 11.99 1.53 -6.51
N LYS A 72 13.22 2.04 -6.63
CA LYS A 72 13.71 2.74 -7.81
C LYS A 72 14.90 2.00 -8.40
N TRP A 73 14.81 1.65 -9.67
CA TRP A 73 15.93 1.05 -10.42
C TRP A 73 16.97 2.09 -10.87
N GLY A 74 16.56 3.35 -11.00
CA GLY A 74 17.37 4.46 -11.47
C GLY A 74 16.98 5.74 -10.74
N LYS A 75 16.59 6.77 -11.49
CA LYS A 75 16.16 8.07 -10.93
C LYS A 75 14.90 7.94 -10.07
N ALA A 76 14.84 8.73 -9.00
CA ALA A 76 13.70 8.81 -8.10
C ALA A 76 12.78 9.98 -8.48
N GLU A 77 11.92 9.77 -9.49
CA GLU A 77 11.04 10.83 -10.00
C GLU A 77 9.76 11.02 -9.17
N LEU A 78 9.39 10.02 -8.37
CA LEU A 78 8.14 9.95 -7.60
C LEU A 78 8.43 9.41 -6.19
N GLY A 79 9.20 10.18 -5.42
CA GLY A 79 9.60 9.85 -4.04
C GLY A 79 10.65 8.74 -3.90
N GLY A 80 11.17 8.55 -2.69
CA GLY A 80 12.27 7.62 -2.38
C GLY A 80 13.64 8.07 -2.90
N GLU A 81 14.61 7.14 -2.88
CA GLU A 81 16.00 7.39 -3.27
C GLU A 81 16.40 6.64 -4.55
N GLU A 82 17.39 7.19 -5.28
CA GLU A 82 17.91 6.55 -6.49
C GLU A 82 18.57 5.21 -6.17
N ARG A 83 18.29 4.19 -7.01
CA ARG A 83 18.85 2.84 -6.86
C ARG A 83 18.56 2.16 -5.52
N THR A 84 17.50 2.59 -4.83
CA THR A 84 17.07 2.01 -3.55
C THR A 84 15.78 1.20 -3.74
N LEU A 85 15.77 -0.02 -3.20
CA LEU A 85 14.60 -0.91 -3.23
C LEU A 85 14.06 -1.08 -1.81
N SER A 86 12.73 -1.11 -1.69
CA SER A 86 12.11 -1.44 -0.40
C SER A 86 12.17 -2.94 -0.16
N MET A 87 12.23 -3.33 1.13
CA MET A 87 12.05 -4.73 1.51
C MET A 87 10.64 -5.19 1.09
N SER A 88 10.58 -6.30 0.35
CA SER A 88 9.32 -6.84 -0.15
C SER A 88 8.77 -7.93 0.77
N CYS A 89 7.46 -8.19 0.67
CA CYS A 89 6.81 -9.34 1.30
C CYS A 89 6.20 -10.26 0.21
N PRO A 90 7.01 -11.10 -0.48
CA PRO A 90 6.53 -11.87 -1.63
C PRO A 90 5.39 -12.82 -1.29
N ALA A 91 5.42 -13.45 -0.11
CA ALA A 91 4.36 -14.34 0.35
C ALA A 91 3.03 -13.58 0.54
N GLY A 92 3.07 -12.38 1.11
CA GLY A 92 1.90 -11.51 1.27
C GLY A 92 1.35 -11.06 -0.08
N GLN A 93 2.21 -10.65 -1.00
CA GLN A 93 1.81 -10.24 -2.36
C GLN A 93 1.14 -11.37 -3.15
N LYS A 94 1.73 -12.57 -3.12
CA LYS A 94 1.13 -13.75 -3.76
C LYS A 94 -0.25 -14.05 -3.18
N LYS A 95 -0.39 -14.03 -1.85
CA LYS A 95 -1.67 -14.29 -1.19
C LYS A 95 -2.71 -13.23 -1.54
N GLY A 96 -2.31 -11.95 -1.59
CA GLY A 96 -3.16 -10.86 -2.05
C GLY A 96 -3.68 -11.07 -3.47
N LEU A 97 -2.80 -11.39 -4.42
CA LEU A 97 -3.17 -11.70 -5.80
C LEU A 97 -4.15 -12.88 -5.89
N GLN A 98 -3.94 -13.93 -5.10
CA GLN A 98 -4.84 -15.09 -5.06
C GLN A 98 -6.24 -14.69 -4.59
N TYR A 99 -6.37 -13.84 -3.57
CA TYR A 99 -7.69 -13.38 -3.14
C TYR A 99 -8.36 -12.48 -4.17
N LEU A 100 -7.62 -11.55 -4.78
CA LEU A 100 -8.15 -10.69 -5.83
C LEU A 100 -8.69 -11.49 -7.03
N ALA A 101 -7.99 -12.57 -7.40
CA ALA A 101 -8.40 -13.44 -8.50
C ALA A 101 -9.61 -14.33 -8.17
N LEU A 102 -9.87 -14.62 -6.89
CA LEU A 102 -11.02 -15.42 -6.48
C LEU A 102 -12.33 -14.63 -6.43
N THR A 103 -12.24 -13.30 -6.41
CA THR A 103 -13.38 -12.38 -6.31
C THR A 103 -13.72 -11.68 -7.62
N ALA A 104 -12.95 -11.92 -8.68
CA ALA A 104 -13.16 -11.39 -10.04
C ALA A 104 -13.80 -12.44 -10.95
#